data_AF-A0A6G0ZFY4-F1
#
_entry.id   AF-A0A6G0ZFY4-F1
#
_cell.length_a   1.000
_cell.length_b   1.000
_cell.length_c   1.000
_cell.angle_alpha   90.00
_cell.angle_beta   90.00
_cell.angle_gamma   90.00
#
_symmetry.space_group_name_H-M   'P 1'
#
loop_
_entity.id
_entity.type
_entity.pdbx_description
1 polymer ?
#
loop_
_entity_poly.entity_id
_entity_poly.type
_entity_poly.pdbx_seq_one_letter_code
_entity_poly.pdbx_strand_id
1 'polypeptide(L)'
;MIFDQTKIKAEKMDVEIRIPRITNIQQHRANTIPKHNDTAEYYRINIFLPYLDYLISELNLRFPKDNNVIISNLRKIIPKYYFEYDTRDEEILYAAQKYEADLPSSIELLRGELCLWKELWKAKSEKADTPMKLINLHISTSEPSFSLLKRIKTYLRSTMNQSRLNDLAMLNINKDIKIAPEEVLEIFSTKHNKKLQLDI
;
A
#
# COMPACT_ATOMS: atom_id res chain seq x y z
N MET A 1 18.03 30.80 18.42
CA MET A 1 16.64 30.44 18.05
C MET A 1 15.94 29.56 19.10
N ILE A 2 16.36 28.31 19.37
CA ILE A 2 15.67 27.49 20.39
C ILE A 2 15.98 27.96 21.81
N PHE A 3 17.25 28.18 22.13
CA PHE A 3 17.66 28.64 23.47
C PHE A 3 17.01 29.99 23.86
N ASP A 4 16.98 30.95 22.93
CA ASP A 4 16.35 32.27 23.17
C ASP A 4 14.84 32.15 23.42
N GLN A 5 14.15 31.27 22.70
CA GLN A 5 12.73 30.99 22.94
C GLN A 5 12.50 30.36 24.32
N THR A 6 13.37 29.44 24.72
CA THR A 6 13.33 28.84 26.07
C THR A 6 13.60 29.89 27.14
N LYS A 7 14.54 30.81 26.91
CA LYS A 7 14.85 31.92 27.82
C LYS A 7 13.65 32.84 28.01
N ILE A 8 12.99 33.27 26.93
CA ILE A 8 11.77 34.09 26.99
C ILE A 8 10.66 33.37 27.78
N LYS A 9 10.51 32.05 27.62
CA LYS A 9 9.52 31.27 28.40
C LYS A 9 9.91 31.14 29.87
N ALA A 10 11.19 30.96 30.17
CA ALA A 10 11.69 30.84 31.54
C ALA A 10 11.54 32.17 32.31
N GLU A 11 11.85 33.30 31.66
CA GLU A 11 11.62 34.65 32.21
C GLU A 11 10.15 34.88 32.56
N LYS A 12 9.21 34.42 31.72
CA LYS A 12 7.77 34.49 32.00
C LYS A 12 7.33 33.63 33.19
N MET A 13 8.10 32.60 33.53
CA MET A 13 7.83 31.68 34.64
C MET A 13 8.66 32.01 35.88
N ASP A 14 9.40 33.13 35.88
CA ASP A 14 10.34 33.52 36.94
C ASP A 14 11.39 32.43 37.25
N VAL A 15 11.77 31.66 36.22
CA VAL A 15 12.79 30.61 36.31
C VAL A 15 14.09 31.12 35.70
N GLU A 16 15.15 31.12 36.51
CA GLU A 16 16.47 31.52 36.04
C GLU A 16 17.22 30.34 35.41
N ILE A 17 17.66 30.53 34.16
CA ILE A 17 18.47 29.52 33.45
C ILE A 17 19.94 29.71 33.85
N ARG A 18 20.46 28.80 34.67
CA ARG A 18 21.86 28.77 35.11
C ARG A 18 22.51 27.42 34.85
N ILE A 19 23.82 27.43 34.67
CA ILE A 19 24.62 26.20 34.60
C ILE A 19 24.49 25.45 35.95
N PRO A 20 24.05 24.18 35.96
CA PRO A 20 23.96 23.41 37.18
C PRO A 20 25.36 23.19 37.78
N ARG A 21 25.45 23.09 39.11
CA ARG A 21 26.73 22.91 39.83
C ARG A 21 27.62 21.84 39.17
N ILE A 22 28.88 22.19 38.92
CA ILE A 22 29.91 21.32 38.37
C ILE A 22 30.84 20.89 39.52
N THR A 23 31.18 19.60 39.58
CA THR A 23 32.08 19.02 40.59
C THR A 23 33.26 18.36 39.90
N ASN A 24 34.40 18.20 40.58
CA ASN A 24 35.61 17.60 39.97
C ASN A 24 35.38 16.19 39.43
N ILE A 25 34.45 15.44 40.02
CA ILE A 25 34.08 14.10 39.57
C ILE A 25 32.56 14.07 39.38
N GLN A 26 32.12 13.65 38.19
CA GLN A 26 30.73 13.32 37.86
C GLN A 26 30.73 12.04 37.03
N GLN A 27 30.00 11.02 37.50
CA GLN A 27 29.95 9.71 36.83
C GLN A 27 28.69 9.53 35.97
N HIS A 28 27.56 10.14 36.37
CA HIS A 28 26.26 9.92 35.73
C HIS A 28 25.78 11.09 34.84
N ARG A 29 26.55 12.19 34.77
CA ARG A 29 26.22 13.36 33.94
C ARG A 29 27.48 13.94 33.34
N ALA A 30 27.32 14.59 32.20
CA ALA A 30 28.42 15.20 31.48
C ALA A 30 28.98 16.42 32.26
N ASN A 31 30.31 16.42 32.43
CA ASN A 31 31.05 17.38 33.23
C ASN A 31 31.70 18.48 32.35
N THR A 32 30.99 18.94 31.32
CA THR A 32 31.53 19.91 30.36
C THR A 32 31.56 21.31 30.99
N ILE A 33 32.74 21.91 31.01
CA ILE A 33 32.93 23.32 31.37
C ILE A 33 32.82 24.14 30.07
N PRO A 34 31.74 24.94 29.88
CA PRO A 34 31.57 25.75 28.68
C PRO A 34 32.61 26.88 28.62
N LYS A 35 32.96 27.31 27.42
CA LYS A 35 33.89 28.43 27.25
C LYS A 35 33.20 29.70 27.77
N HIS A 36 33.97 30.55 28.46
CA HIS A 36 33.48 31.82 29.00
C HIS A 36 32.25 31.72 29.94
N ASN A 37 31.99 30.55 30.54
CA ASN A 37 30.81 30.32 31.39
C ASN A 37 29.47 30.56 30.67
N ASP A 38 29.42 30.34 29.35
CA ASP A 38 28.20 30.50 28.58
C ASP A 38 27.18 29.39 28.89
N THR A 39 25.98 29.80 29.30
CA THR A 39 24.89 28.89 29.65
C THR A 39 24.29 28.26 28.40
N ALA A 40 24.24 28.98 27.27
CA ALA A 40 23.69 28.44 26.02
C ALA A 40 24.57 27.29 25.50
N GLU A 41 25.89 27.48 25.51
CA GLU A 41 26.85 26.44 25.11
C GLU A 41 26.75 25.18 26.01
N TYR A 42 26.61 25.35 27.33
CA TYR A 42 26.43 24.22 28.25
C TYR A 42 25.25 23.33 27.87
N TYR A 43 24.07 23.92 27.68
CA TYR A 43 22.87 23.18 27.34
C TYR A 43 22.90 22.62 25.91
N ARG A 44 23.59 23.31 24.99
CA ARG A 44 23.83 22.80 23.65
C ARG A 44 24.59 21.48 23.69
N ILE A 45 25.68 21.41 24.45
CA ILE A 45 26.55 20.24 24.51
C ILE A 45 25.91 19.09 25.30
N ASN A 46 25.29 19.38 26.45
CA ASN A 46 24.87 18.34 27.39
C ASN A 46 23.42 17.85 27.21
N ILE A 47 22.58 18.62 26.52
CA ILE A 47 21.18 18.26 26.30
C ILE A 47 20.88 18.17 24.82
N PHE A 48 21.12 19.26 24.08
CA PHE A 48 20.67 19.35 22.69
C PHE A 48 21.40 18.37 21.76
N LEU A 49 22.73 18.31 21.81
CA LEU A 49 23.49 17.36 20.98
C LEU A 49 23.16 15.89 21.30
N PRO A 50 23.18 15.44 22.57
CA PRO A 50 22.76 14.07 22.91
C PRO A 50 21.34 13.75 22.46
N TYR A 51 20.42 14.71 22.58
CA TYR A 51 19.06 14.53 22.09
C TYR A 51 19.00 14.41 20.56
N LEU A 52 19.78 15.20 19.83
CA LEU A 52 19.89 15.07 18.37
C LEU A 52 20.49 13.72 17.98
N ASP A 53 21.54 13.26 18.66
CA ASP A 53 22.13 11.95 18.40
C ASP A 53 21.12 10.82 18.67
N TYR A 54 20.35 10.94 19.76
CA TYR A 54 19.23 10.04 20.05
C TYR A 54 18.17 10.06 18.95
N LEU A 55 17.74 11.24 18.50
CA LEU A 55 16.74 11.38 17.44
C LEU A 55 17.25 10.78 16.12
N ILE A 56 18.51 11.01 15.78
CA ILE A 56 19.17 10.39 14.62
C ILE A 56 19.18 8.86 14.77
N SER A 57 19.46 8.34 15.97
CA SER A 57 19.43 6.90 16.26
C SER A 57 18.04 6.32 16.04
N GLU A 58 17.00 6.94 16.60
CA GLU A 58 15.59 6.54 16.42
C GLU A 58 15.17 6.57 14.95
N LEU A 59 15.57 7.61 14.20
CA LEU A 59 15.29 7.68 12.77
C LEU A 59 15.98 6.56 11.99
N ASN A 60 17.22 6.24 12.31
CA ASN A 60 17.95 5.14 11.68
C ASN A 60 17.37 3.78 12.06
N LEU A 61 16.89 3.60 13.30
CA LEU A 61 16.21 2.39 13.74
C LEU A 61 14.90 2.19 12.97
N ARG A 62 14.13 3.26 12.79
CA ARG A 62 12.83 3.22 12.11
C ARG A 62 12.96 3.13 10.59
N PHE A 63 13.96 3.78 10.01
CA PHE A 63 14.23 3.80 8.57
C PHE A 63 15.65 3.29 8.26
N PRO A 64 15.91 1.98 8.43
CA PRO A 64 17.18 1.38 8.06
C PRO A 64 17.48 1.64 6.59
N LYS A 65 18.73 1.95 6.25
CA LYS A 65 19.15 2.13 4.85
C LYS A 65 18.86 0.90 3.98
N ASP A 66 18.87 -0.29 4.57
CA ASP A 66 18.56 -1.54 3.89
C ASP A 66 17.08 -1.62 3.46
N ASN A 67 16.18 -0.95 4.16
CA ASN A 67 14.76 -0.87 3.78
C ASN A 67 14.56 -0.04 2.51
N ASN A 68 15.53 0.77 2.10
CA ASN A 68 15.41 1.59 0.90
C ASN A 68 15.21 0.73 -0.36
N VAL A 69 15.90 -0.42 -0.44
CA VAL A 69 15.72 -1.36 -1.57
C VAL A 69 14.29 -1.89 -1.60
N ILE A 70 13.76 -2.23 -0.43
CA ILE A 70 12.43 -2.82 -0.30
C ILE A 70 11.35 -1.79 -0.62
N ILE A 71 11.48 -0.56 -0.10
CA ILE A 71 10.57 0.55 -0.40
C ILE A 71 10.61 0.90 -1.88
N SER A 72 11.82 0.93 -2.48
CA SER A 72 12.00 1.14 -3.92
C SER A 72 11.28 0.06 -4.73
N ASN A 73 11.41 -1.21 -4.34
CA ASN A 73 10.75 -2.31 -5.02
C ASN A 73 9.23 -2.28 -4.84
N LEU A 74 8.71 -1.95 -3.65
CA LEU A 74 7.27 -1.77 -3.42
C LEU A 74 6.68 -0.63 -4.27
N ARG A 75 7.44 0.46 -4.45
CA ARG A 75 7.01 1.58 -5.32
C ARG A 75 6.79 1.14 -6.76
N LYS A 76 7.50 0.10 -7.22
CA LYS A 76 7.35 -0.45 -8.57
C LYS A 76 6.05 -1.23 -8.79
N ILE A 77 5.24 -1.46 -7.75
CA ILE A 77 3.85 -1.96 -7.91
C ILE A 77 2.97 -0.92 -8.62
N ILE A 78 3.35 0.36 -8.63
CA ILE A 78 2.61 1.38 -9.37
C ILE A 78 2.88 1.22 -10.88
N PRO A 79 1.85 1.08 -11.75
CA PRO A 79 2.01 0.74 -13.16
C PRO A 79 2.94 1.70 -13.90
N LYS A 80 2.83 3.01 -13.65
CA LYS A 80 3.74 3.99 -14.26
C LYS A 80 5.20 3.61 -14.07
N TYR A 81 5.61 3.34 -12.83
CA TYR A 81 7.00 2.99 -12.51
C TYR A 81 7.35 1.56 -12.93
N TYR A 82 6.39 0.63 -12.86
CA TYR A 82 6.59 -0.73 -13.33
C TYR A 82 7.06 -0.77 -14.79
N PHE A 83 6.33 -0.06 -15.68
CA PHE A 83 6.62 -0.03 -17.11
C PHE A 83 7.70 0.97 -17.51
N GLU A 84 7.95 2.02 -16.72
CA GLU A 84 9.03 2.99 -16.98
C GLU A 84 10.42 2.38 -16.74
N TYR A 85 10.55 1.53 -15.71
CA TYR A 85 11.83 0.93 -15.32
C TYR A 85 12.00 -0.53 -15.75
N ASP A 86 11.10 -1.06 -16.61
CA ASP A 86 11.08 -2.47 -17.04
C ASP A 86 11.31 -3.46 -15.88
N THR A 87 10.46 -3.34 -14.85
CA THR A 87 10.69 -4.01 -13.56
C THR A 87 10.49 -5.52 -13.67
N ARG A 88 11.43 -6.29 -13.10
CA ARG A 88 11.29 -7.75 -12.92
C ARG A 88 10.39 -8.08 -11.73
N ASP A 89 9.56 -9.12 -11.87
CA ASP A 89 8.64 -9.54 -10.80
C ASP A 89 9.36 -9.97 -9.55
N GLU A 90 10.54 -10.58 -9.72
CA GLU A 90 11.38 -11.04 -8.64
C GLU A 90 11.73 -9.91 -7.65
N GLU A 91 11.82 -8.67 -8.11
CA GLU A 91 12.11 -7.51 -7.27
C GLU A 91 10.93 -7.16 -6.35
N ILE A 92 9.71 -7.25 -6.88
CA ILE A 92 8.47 -7.03 -6.12
C ILE A 92 8.23 -8.20 -5.17
N LEU A 93 8.44 -9.44 -5.64
CA LEU A 93 8.30 -10.64 -4.83
C LEU A 93 9.30 -10.67 -3.65
N TYR A 94 10.55 -10.25 -3.88
CA TYR A 94 11.54 -10.08 -2.81
C TYR A 94 11.07 -9.08 -1.74
N ALA A 95 10.45 -7.97 -2.17
CA ALA A 95 9.88 -7.02 -1.22
C ALA A 95 8.66 -7.57 -0.47
N ALA A 96 7.80 -8.33 -1.16
CA ALA A 96 6.63 -8.96 -0.57
C ALA A 96 6.99 -10.04 0.47
N GLN A 97 8.09 -10.78 0.26
CA GLN A 97 8.61 -11.76 1.24
C GLN A 97 8.85 -11.14 2.62
N LYS A 98 9.31 -9.89 2.69
CA LYS A 98 9.51 -9.21 3.98
C LYS A 98 8.21 -8.99 4.75
N TYR A 99 7.09 -8.84 4.04
CA TYR A 99 5.78 -8.55 4.61
C TYR A 99 4.84 -9.75 4.51
N GLU A 100 5.35 -10.97 4.35
CA GLU A 100 4.54 -12.18 4.15
C GLU A 100 3.48 -12.37 5.24
N ALA A 101 3.80 -12.03 6.50
CA ALA A 101 2.85 -12.10 7.61
C ALA A 101 1.67 -11.13 7.48
N ASP A 102 1.84 -10.02 6.74
CA ASP A 102 0.81 -9.01 6.49
C ASP A 102 0.01 -9.31 5.20
N LEU A 103 0.46 -10.26 4.38
CA LEU A 103 -0.23 -10.62 3.15
C LEU A 103 -1.47 -11.48 3.44
N PRO A 104 -2.59 -11.26 2.74
CA PRO A 104 -3.80 -12.05 2.90
C PRO A 104 -3.68 -13.48 2.36
N SER A 105 -2.62 -13.79 1.61
CA SER A 105 -2.44 -15.03 0.86
C SER A 105 -0.96 -15.29 0.57
N SER A 106 -0.64 -16.48 0.07
CA SER A 106 0.75 -16.87 -0.22
C SER A 106 1.40 -16.03 -1.31
N ILE A 107 2.73 -15.96 -1.27
CA ILE A 107 3.55 -15.26 -2.28
C ILE A 107 3.36 -15.87 -3.69
N GLU A 108 3.04 -17.17 -3.77
CA GLU A 108 2.74 -17.83 -5.06
C GLU A 108 1.47 -17.28 -5.71
N LEU A 109 0.43 -17.04 -4.92
CA LEU A 109 -0.80 -16.40 -5.41
C LEU A 109 -0.52 -14.97 -5.88
N LEU A 110 0.30 -14.21 -5.12
CA LEU A 110 0.74 -12.89 -5.55
C LEU A 110 1.45 -12.92 -6.91
N ARG A 111 2.30 -13.94 -7.16
CA ARG A 111 2.96 -14.10 -8.46
C ARG A 111 1.95 -14.27 -9.60
N GLY A 112 0.91 -15.07 -9.39
CA GLY A 112 -0.19 -15.23 -10.35
C GLY A 112 -0.97 -13.94 -10.58
N GLU A 113 -1.29 -13.22 -9.50
CA GLU A 113 -1.97 -11.93 -9.55
C GLU A 113 -1.14 -10.86 -10.27
N LEU A 114 0.17 -10.80 -10.03
CA LEU A 114 1.08 -9.89 -10.73
C LEU A 114 1.07 -10.17 -12.24
N CYS A 115 1.03 -11.43 -12.66
CA CYS A 115 0.93 -11.79 -14.07
C CYS A 115 -0.35 -11.23 -14.71
N LEU A 116 -1.50 -11.46 -14.08
CA LEU A 116 -2.80 -10.93 -14.54
C LEU A 116 -2.84 -9.39 -14.52
N TRP A 117 -2.28 -8.80 -13.46
CA TRP A 117 -2.19 -7.37 -13.28
C TRP A 117 -1.40 -6.72 -14.41
N LYS A 118 -0.27 -7.30 -14.83
CA LYS A 118 0.50 -6.79 -15.98
C LYS A 118 -0.32 -6.77 -17.26
N GLU A 119 -0.98 -7.87 -17.58
CA GLU A 119 -1.80 -7.98 -18.79
C GLU A 119 -2.94 -6.94 -18.78
N LEU A 120 -3.56 -6.73 -17.62
CA LEU A 120 -4.58 -5.69 -17.43
C LEU A 120 -4.03 -4.29 -17.74
N TRP A 121 -2.83 -3.96 -17.25
CA TRP A 121 -2.25 -2.62 -17.47
C TRP A 121 -1.55 -2.46 -18.82
N LYS A 122 -1.23 -3.54 -19.53
CA LYS A 122 -0.85 -3.48 -20.95
C LYS A 122 -2.04 -3.07 -21.82
N ALA A 123 -3.24 -3.54 -21.50
CA ALA A 123 -4.46 -3.21 -22.24
C ALA A 123 -4.98 -1.79 -21.97
N LYS A 124 -4.70 -1.21 -20.80
CA LYS A 124 -5.14 0.15 -20.43
C LYS A 124 -4.23 1.23 -21.01
N SER A 125 -4.83 2.24 -21.63
CA SER A 125 -4.12 3.42 -22.16
C SER A 125 -3.57 4.32 -21.04
N GLU A 126 -4.36 4.53 -19.97
CA GLU A 126 -3.96 5.38 -18.84
C GLU A 126 -3.37 4.53 -17.70
N LYS A 127 -2.12 4.81 -17.34
CA LYS A 127 -1.40 4.14 -16.24
C LYS A 127 -1.52 4.96 -14.95
N ALA A 128 -1.79 4.29 -13.84
CA ALA A 128 -1.78 4.95 -12.54
C ALA A 128 -0.34 5.33 -12.14
N ASP A 129 -0.19 6.54 -11.60
CA ASP A 129 1.07 7.17 -11.17
C ASP A 129 1.19 7.30 -9.65
N THR A 130 0.08 7.14 -8.94
CA THR A 130 0.00 7.19 -7.48
C THR A 130 -0.76 5.97 -6.94
N PRO A 131 -0.48 5.52 -5.70
CA PRO A 131 -1.22 4.42 -5.08
C PRO A 131 -2.74 4.68 -5.01
N MET A 132 -3.13 5.92 -4.68
CA MET A 132 -4.54 6.31 -4.62
C MET A 132 -5.24 6.16 -5.97
N LYS A 133 -4.59 6.60 -7.07
CA LYS A 133 -5.14 6.45 -8.42
C LYS A 133 -5.22 4.98 -8.84
N LEU A 134 -4.23 4.17 -8.46
CA LEU A 134 -4.24 2.72 -8.72
C LEU A 134 -5.45 2.05 -8.05
N ILE A 135 -5.64 2.32 -6.76
CA ILE A 135 -6.76 1.75 -5.99
C ILE A 135 -8.10 2.19 -6.59
N ASN A 136 -8.26 3.48 -6.89
CA ASN A 136 -9.50 4.00 -7.47
C ASN A 136 -9.81 3.40 -8.84
N LEU A 137 -8.80 3.27 -9.72
CA LEU A 137 -9.01 2.69 -11.03
C LEU A 137 -9.34 1.19 -10.97
N HIS A 138 -8.82 0.49 -9.96
CA HIS A 138 -9.15 -0.91 -9.72
C HIS A 138 -10.57 -1.07 -9.17
N ILE A 139 -10.95 -0.28 -8.15
CA ILE A 139 -12.31 -0.29 -7.58
C ILE A 139 -13.34 0.04 -8.66
N SER A 140 -13.11 1.07 -9.48
CA SER A 140 -13.99 1.46 -10.57
C SER A 140 -14.17 0.35 -11.62
N THR A 141 -13.16 -0.49 -11.88
CA THR A 141 -13.37 -1.64 -12.78
C THR A 141 -14.31 -2.71 -12.21
N SER A 142 -14.44 -2.79 -10.89
CA SER A 142 -15.34 -3.73 -10.21
C SER A 142 -16.73 -3.15 -9.89
N GLU A 143 -16.87 -1.82 -9.83
CA GLU A 143 -18.17 -1.16 -9.60
C GLU A 143 -19.28 -1.59 -10.57
N PRO A 144 -19.02 -1.80 -11.87
CA PRO A 144 -20.03 -2.32 -12.79
C PRO A 144 -20.58 -3.68 -12.35
N SER A 145 -19.72 -4.62 -11.92
CA SER A 145 -20.16 -5.96 -11.53
C SER A 145 -20.99 -5.95 -10.25
N PHE A 146 -20.64 -5.11 -9.26
CA PHE A 146 -21.45 -4.91 -8.04
C PHE A 146 -22.80 -4.25 -8.34
N SER A 147 -22.81 -3.24 -9.21
CA SER A 147 -24.03 -2.55 -9.64
C SER A 147 -24.96 -3.49 -10.43
N LEU A 148 -24.39 -4.34 -11.28
CA LEU A 148 -25.10 -5.42 -11.99
C LEU A 148 -25.65 -6.46 -11.01
N LEU A 149 -24.88 -6.86 -9.99
CA LEU A 149 -25.34 -7.78 -8.96
C LEU A 149 -26.53 -7.22 -8.18
N LYS A 150 -26.52 -5.93 -7.82
CA LYS A 150 -27.67 -5.27 -7.16
C LYS A 150 -28.94 -5.34 -8.01
N ARG A 151 -28.83 -5.29 -9.34
CA ARG A 151 -29.99 -5.43 -10.25
C ARG A 151 -30.50 -6.87 -10.34
N ILE A 152 -29.60 -7.84 -10.28
CA ILE A 152 -29.93 -9.27 -10.42
C ILE A 152 -30.45 -9.86 -9.10
N LYS A 153 -29.78 -9.53 -7.99
CA LYS A 153 -30.06 -9.99 -6.63
C LYS A 153 -30.88 -8.93 -5.90
N THR A 154 -32.19 -8.96 -6.12
CA THR A 154 -33.14 -8.10 -5.40
C THR A 154 -33.69 -8.81 -4.16
N TYR A 155 -34.11 -8.04 -3.15
CA TYR A 155 -34.68 -8.57 -1.90
C TYR A 155 -35.88 -9.51 -2.13
N LEU A 156 -36.68 -9.25 -3.17
CA LEU A 156 -37.84 -10.07 -3.55
C LEU A 156 -37.48 -11.43 -4.20
N ARG A 157 -36.22 -11.64 -4.59
CA ARG A 157 -35.72 -12.90 -5.20
C ARG A 157 -34.92 -13.71 -4.19
N SER A 158 -35.59 -14.19 -3.14
CA SER A 158 -34.97 -14.92 -2.04
C SER A 158 -34.66 -16.40 -2.34
N THR A 159 -35.22 -16.97 -3.42
CA THR A 159 -35.12 -18.42 -3.73
C THR A 159 -34.02 -18.77 -4.74
N MET A 160 -33.14 -17.82 -5.11
CA MET A 160 -32.13 -18.06 -6.14
C MET A 160 -30.85 -18.70 -5.59
N ASN A 161 -30.47 -19.86 -6.13
CA ASN A 161 -29.20 -20.53 -5.82
C ASN A 161 -27.99 -19.77 -6.39
N GLN A 162 -26.82 -19.95 -5.77
CA GLN A 162 -25.58 -19.28 -6.17
C GLN A 162 -25.15 -19.59 -7.61
N SER A 163 -25.39 -20.82 -8.10
CA SER A 163 -25.13 -21.20 -9.49
C SER A 163 -25.94 -20.35 -10.47
N ARG A 164 -27.27 -20.30 -10.28
CA ARG A 164 -28.17 -19.49 -11.10
C ARG A 164 -27.84 -17.99 -11.04
N LEU A 165 -27.40 -17.49 -9.88
CA LEU A 165 -26.96 -16.10 -9.73
C LEU A 165 -25.74 -15.82 -10.60
N ASN A 166 -24.70 -16.66 -10.50
CA ASN A 166 -23.46 -16.50 -11.25
C ASN A 166 -23.70 -16.62 -12.76
N ASP A 167 -24.52 -17.58 -13.20
CA ASP A 167 -24.89 -17.77 -14.60
C ASP A 167 -25.62 -16.53 -15.16
N LEU A 168 -26.58 -15.99 -14.40
CA LEU A 168 -27.31 -14.79 -14.82
C LEU A 168 -26.41 -13.56 -14.83
N ALA A 169 -25.47 -13.44 -13.89
CA ALA A 169 -24.48 -12.37 -13.87
C ALA A 169 -23.57 -12.43 -15.11
N MET A 170 -23.08 -13.62 -15.48
CA MET A 170 -22.27 -13.81 -16.69
C MET A 170 -23.02 -13.44 -17.97
N LEU A 171 -24.30 -13.83 -18.08
CA LEU A 171 -25.17 -13.41 -19.19
C LEU A 171 -25.39 -11.90 -19.21
N ASN A 172 -25.50 -11.27 -18.05
CA ASN A 172 -25.76 -9.83 -17.96
C ASN A 172 -24.52 -8.97 -18.26
N ILE A 173 -23.33 -9.45 -17.92
CA ILE A 173 -22.05 -8.79 -18.23
C ILE A 173 -21.78 -8.88 -19.73
N ASN A 174 -22.08 -10.03 -20.34
CA ASN A 174 -21.73 -10.32 -21.73
C ASN A 174 -22.89 -10.12 -22.73
N LYS A 175 -23.76 -9.13 -22.50
CA LYS A 175 -24.92 -8.87 -23.38
C LYS A 175 -24.54 -8.42 -24.78
N ASP A 176 -23.38 -7.80 -24.92
CA ASP A 176 -22.92 -7.24 -26.18
C ASP A 176 -22.27 -8.29 -27.10
N ILE A 177 -22.08 -9.52 -26.59
CA ILE A 177 -21.64 -10.65 -27.40
C ILE A 177 -22.82 -11.10 -28.28
N LYS A 178 -22.72 -10.83 -29.58
CA LYS A 178 -23.68 -11.31 -30.57
C LYS A 178 -23.49 -12.81 -30.75
N ILE A 179 -24.44 -13.59 -30.26
CA ILE A 179 -24.43 -15.04 -30.40
C ILE A 179 -25.16 -15.39 -31.70
N ALA A 180 -24.46 -16.06 -32.62
CA ALA A 180 -25.05 -16.59 -33.84
C ALA A 180 -25.93 -17.82 -33.50
N PRO A 181 -27.19 -17.90 -33.97
CA PRO A 181 -28.06 -19.03 -33.70
C PRO A 181 -27.47 -20.38 -34.14
N GLU A 182 -26.67 -20.38 -35.20
CA GLU A 182 -26.07 -21.58 -35.77
C GLU A 182 -25.04 -22.22 -34.82
N GLU A 183 -24.18 -21.41 -34.19
CA GLU A 183 -23.19 -21.89 -33.21
C GLU A 183 -23.86 -22.52 -31.98
N VAL A 184 -24.99 -21.95 -31.55
CA VAL A 184 -25.74 -22.48 -30.41
C VAL A 184 -26.35 -23.84 -30.76
N LEU A 185 -26.91 -23.98 -31.96
CA LEU A 185 -27.49 -25.23 -32.43
C LEU A 185 -26.42 -26.33 -32.53
N GLU A 186 -25.22 -26.00 -33.00
CA GLU A 186 -24.10 -26.94 -33.08
C GLU A 186 -23.60 -27.39 -31.69
N ILE A 187 -23.40 -26.46 -30.76
CA ILE A 187 -23.01 -26.75 -29.38
C ILE A 187 -24.10 -27.57 -28.66
N PHE A 188 -25.37 -27.27 -28.92
CA PHE A 188 -26.49 -27.98 -28.28
C PHE A 188 -26.66 -29.39 -28.85
N SER A 189 -26.49 -29.58 -30.16
CA SER A 189 -26.48 -30.88 -30.82
C SER A 189 -25.37 -31.78 -30.23
N THR A 190 -24.14 -31.26 -30.13
CA THR A 190 -22.99 -32.02 -29.62
C THR A 190 -23.09 -32.36 -28.13
N LYS A 191 -23.58 -31.46 -27.27
CA LYS A 191 -23.69 -31.71 -25.83
C LYS A 191 -24.95 -32.46 -25.41
N HIS A 192 -26.07 -32.30 -26.12
CA HIS A 192 -27.39 -32.82 -25.72
C HIS A 192 -28.09 -33.57 -26.87
N ASN A 193 -27.39 -34.55 -27.46
CA ASN A 193 -27.87 -35.43 -28.52
C ASN A 193 -29.28 -36.07 -28.29
N LYS A 194 -29.74 -36.19 -27.04
CA LYS A 194 -31.05 -36.80 -26.72
C LYS A 194 -32.25 -35.85 -26.76
N LYS A 195 -32.05 -34.53 -26.88
CA LYS A 195 -33.14 -33.53 -26.86
C LYS A 195 -33.44 -32.89 -28.23
N LEU A 196 -32.62 -33.19 -29.23
CA LEU A 196 -32.75 -32.66 -30.59
C LEU A 196 -33.39 -33.68 -31.55
N GLN A 197 -34.28 -34.55 -31.05
CA GLN A 197 -35.13 -35.37 -31.92
C GLN A 197 -36.34 -34.52 -32.28
N LEU A 198 -36.27 -33.85 -33.42
CA LEU A 198 -37.44 -33.31 -34.09
C LEU A 198 -38.10 -34.49 -34.83
N ASP A 199 -39.10 -35.10 -34.18
CA ASP A 199 -40.02 -35.99 -34.89
C ASP A 199 -40.86 -35.10 -35.83
N ILE A 200 -40.56 -35.19 -37.13
CA ILE A 200 -41.35 -34.65 -38.24
C ILE A 200 -42.39 -35.70 -38.64
#